data_AF-A0A402AV05-F1
#
_entry.id   AF-A0A402AV05-F1
#
_cell.length_a   1.000
_cell.length_b   1.000
_cell.length_c   1.000
_cell.angle_alpha   90.00
_cell.angle_beta   90.00
_cell.angle_gamma   90.00
#
_symmetry.space_group_name_H-M   'P 1'
#
loop_
_entity.id
_entity.type
_entity.pdbx_description
1 polymer ?
#
loop_
_entity_poly.entity_id
_entity_poly.type
_entity_poly.pdbx_seq_one_letter_code
_entity_poly.pdbx_strand_id
1 'polypeptide(L)'
;MLHWLTAIGGIVLSDLILSGDNALVIGAAAAGLPRHQRTWAILFGGGGAIILRIIFAIAATMLLQIPFLGVFGSIILLVISIRLLGDRSKDAHKSDAEKQSEQDKLTQRGSNGIWASLATILVADATMSLDNVLAVGALAEGNIIFLVIGLLLSIAILLIGSSLLANMMDHLPWLLDVACVILAWTAAHIFLGDDSLQNVFAAFPWLQFIAPAITIAIVLFADFYLRRRDHRYQ
;
A
#
# COMPACT_ATOMS: atom_id res chain seq x y z
N MET A 1 -19.84 16.92 0.36
CA MET A 1 -18.51 17.37 0.84
C MET A 1 -17.83 16.32 1.73
N LEU A 2 -18.53 15.69 2.69
CA LEU A 2 -17.91 14.70 3.59
C LEU A 2 -17.33 13.46 2.85
N HIS A 3 -18.07 12.92 1.87
CA HIS A 3 -17.63 11.77 1.07
C HIS A 3 -16.30 11.99 0.32
N TRP A 4 -16.00 13.22 -0.05
CA TRP A 4 -14.79 13.58 -0.81
C TRP A 4 -13.57 13.56 0.10
N LEU A 5 -13.73 14.13 1.29
CA LEU A 5 -12.69 14.13 2.33
C LEU A 5 -12.42 12.71 2.83
N THR A 6 -13.45 11.87 2.98
CA THR A 6 -13.26 10.48 3.41
C THR A 6 -12.58 9.63 2.33
N ALA A 7 -12.94 9.79 1.05
CA ALA A 7 -12.30 9.05 -0.05
C ALA A 7 -10.83 9.45 -0.22
N ILE A 8 -10.55 10.76 -0.35
CA ILE A 8 -9.19 11.27 -0.51
C ILE A 8 -8.35 10.97 0.75
N GLY A 9 -8.91 11.18 1.93
CA GLY A 9 -8.24 10.87 3.19
C GLY A 9 -7.93 9.38 3.35
N GLY A 10 -8.85 8.50 2.96
CA GLY A 10 -8.63 7.05 2.96
C GLY A 10 -7.54 6.61 1.99
N ILE A 11 -7.52 7.18 0.77
CA ILE A 11 -6.46 6.96 -0.23
C ILE A 11 -5.11 7.41 0.33
N VAL A 12 -5.02 8.66 0.82
CA VAL A 12 -3.79 9.22 1.36
C VAL A 12 -3.29 8.43 2.56
N LEU A 13 -4.18 8.08 3.49
CA LEU A 13 -3.80 7.32 4.68
C LEU A 13 -3.31 5.92 4.33
N SER A 14 -4.06 5.18 3.50
CA SER A 14 -3.66 3.83 3.08
C SER A 14 -2.34 3.87 2.33
N ASP A 15 -2.20 4.81 1.41
CA ASP A 15 -1.00 4.94 0.59
C ASP A 15 0.23 5.37 1.39
N LEU A 16 0.07 6.30 2.34
CA LEU A 16 1.14 6.71 3.26
C LEU A 16 1.63 5.54 4.10
N ILE A 17 0.71 4.82 4.75
CA ILE A 17 1.08 3.74 5.68
C ILE A 17 1.70 2.57 4.91
N LEU A 18 1.15 2.22 3.76
CA LEU A 18 1.76 1.18 2.93
C LEU A 18 3.11 1.68 2.43
N SER A 19 3.19 2.82 1.73
CA SER A 19 4.43 3.30 1.07
C SER A 19 5.50 3.92 2.00
N GLY A 20 5.35 3.86 3.32
CA GLY A 20 6.26 4.53 4.26
C GLY A 20 7.68 3.93 4.26
N ASP A 21 7.79 2.61 4.24
CA ASP A 21 9.05 1.86 4.13
C ASP A 21 9.67 1.95 2.72
N ASN A 22 8.84 2.06 1.68
CA ASN A 22 9.29 2.31 0.31
C ASN A 22 10.09 3.59 0.16
N ALA A 23 9.77 4.62 0.96
CA ALA A 23 10.54 5.86 0.91
C ALA A 23 11.98 5.65 1.43
N LEU A 24 12.20 4.71 2.36
CA LEU A 24 13.54 4.29 2.78
C LEU A 24 14.26 3.55 1.65
N VAL A 25 13.57 2.72 0.88
CA VAL A 25 14.11 2.04 -0.31
C VAL A 25 14.51 3.06 -1.39
N ILE A 26 13.68 4.07 -1.65
CA ILE A 26 14.00 5.19 -2.55
C ILE A 26 15.24 5.94 -2.05
N GLY A 27 15.28 6.25 -0.75
CA GLY A 27 16.39 6.92 -0.10
C GLY A 27 17.69 6.14 -0.18
N ALA A 28 17.64 4.81 -0.01
CA ALA A 28 18.76 3.88 -0.07
C ALA A 28 19.28 3.71 -1.51
N ALA A 29 18.39 3.55 -2.49
CA ALA A 29 18.75 3.50 -3.90
C ALA A 29 19.45 4.80 -4.35
N ALA A 30 18.96 5.95 -3.90
CA ALA A 30 19.55 7.24 -4.24
C ALA A 30 20.79 7.61 -3.40
N ALA A 31 21.05 6.92 -2.28
CA ALA A 31 22.17 7.21 -1.37
C ALA A 31 23.55 6.97 -2.00
N GLY A 32 23.64 6.08 -3.00
CA GLY A 32 24.88 5.77 -3.71
C GLY A 32 25.32 6.82 -4.73
N LEU A 33 24.51 7.87 -4.95
CA LEU A 33 24.78 8.91 -5.95
C LEU A 33 25.44 10.16 -5.35
N PRO A 34 26.22 10.93 -6.15
CA PRO A 34 26.70 12.25 -5.76
C PRO A 34 25.53 13.16 -5.34
N ARG A 35 25.74 14.02 -4.34
CA ARG A 35 24.68 14.88 -3.75
C ARG A 35 23.83 15.63 -4.78
N HIS A 36 24.44 16.15 -5.85
CA HIS A 36 23.72 16.84 -6.91
C HIS A 36 22.79 15.90 -7.70
N GLN A 37 23.21 14.65 -7.95
CA GLN A 37 22.43 13.68 -8.73
C GLN A 37 21.34 12.99 -7.91
N ARG A 38 21.53 12.87 -6.59
CA ARG A 38 20.58 12.25 -5.67
C ARG A 38 19.20 12.91 -5.73
N THR A 39 19.14 14.25 -5.70
CA THR A 39 17.87 14.98 -5.77
C THR A 39 17.16 14.72 -7.09
N TRP A 40 17.90 14.69 -8.20
CA TRP A 40 17.32 14.39 -9.51
C TRP A 40 16.82 12.95 -9.60
N ALA A 41 17.54 11.97 -9.06
CA ALA A 41 17.11 10.59 -9.02
C ALA A 41 15.81 10.41 -8.20
N ILE A 42 15.70 11.10 -7.05
CA ILE A 42 14.48 11.08 -6.23
C ILE A 42 13.32 11.79 -6.96
N LEU A 43 13.57 12.95 -7.59
CA LEU A 43 12.52 13.72 -8.25
C LEU A 43 11.97 13.00 -9.48
N PHE A 44 12.86 12.49 -10.36
CA PHE A 44 12.45 11.76 -11.55
C PHE A 44 11.95 10.35 -11.24
N GLY A 45 12.54 9.68 -10.23
CA GLY A 45 12.08 8.37 -9.77
C GLY A 45 10.73 8.43 -9.08
N GLY A 46 10.57 9.35 -8.13
CA GLY A 46 9.29 9.63 -7.50
C GLY A 46 8.25 10.05 -8.54
N GLY A 47 8.58 10.97 -9.44
CA GLY A 47 7.70 11.40 -10.53
C GLY A 47 7.25 10.25 -11.44
N GLY A 48 8.20 9.40 -11.87
CA GLY A 48 7.91 8.22 -12.69
C GLY A 48 7.03 7.20 -11.96
N ALA A 49 7.28 6.98 -10.66
CA ALA A 49 6.44 6.14 -9.80
C ALA A 49 4.99 6.66 -9.73
N ILE A 50 4.77 7.99 -9.59
CA ILE A 50 3.41 8.56 -9.61
C ILE A 50 2.69 8.21 -10.91
N ILE A 51 3.37 8.43 -12.05
CA ILE A 51 2.78 8.20 -13.37
C ILE A 51 2.41 6.72 -13.51
N LEU A 52 3.31 5.82 -13.14
CA LEU A 52 3.07 4.38 -13.16
C LEU A 52 1.86 4.01 -12.28
N ARG A 53 1.79 4.58 -11.08
CA ARG A 53 0.69 4.33 -10.14
C ARG A 53 -0.65 4.83 -10.65
N ILE A 54 -0.69 6.00 -11.29
CA ILE A 54 -1.91 6.51 -11.95
C ILE A 54 -2.32 5.57 -13.09
N ILE A 55 -1.38 5.11 -13.92
CA ILE A 55 -1.66 4.18 -15.02
C ILE A 55 -2.24 2.87 -14.47
N PHE A 56 -1.61 2.28 -13.45
CA PHE A 56 -2.08 1.05 -12.82
C PHE A 56 -3.43 1.22 -12.14
N ALA A 57 -3.66 2.35 -11.48
CA ALA A 57 -4.93 2.65 -10.87
C ALA A 57 -6.08 2.78 -11.88
N ILE A 58 -5.85 3.47 -13.00
CA ILE A 58 -6.81 3.55 -14.11
C ILE A 58 -7.04 2.15 -14.71
N ALA A 59 -5.98 1.37 -14.92
CA ALA A 59 -6.12 0.00 -15.41
C ALA A 59 -6.95 -0.86 -14.46
N ALA A 60 -6.70 -0.76 -13.14
CA ALA A 60 -7.44 -1.50 -12.12
C ALA A 60 -8.91 -1.11 -12.05
N THR A 61 -9.25 0.19 -12.13
CA THR A 61 -10.65 0.63 -12.13
C THR A 61 -11.40 0.14 -13.37
N MET A 62 -10.75 0.09 -14.53
CA MET A 62 -11.34 -0.50 -15.73
C MET A 62 -11.47 -2.02 -15.62
N LEU A 63 -10.49 -2.70 -15.03
CA LEU A 63 -10.53 -4.14 -14.85
C LEU A 63 -11.65 -4.55 -13.90
N LEU A 64 -11.88 -3.80 -12.81
CA LEU A 64 -12.93 -4.08 -11.82
C LEU A 64 -14.36 -4.00 -12.39
N GLN A 65 -14.56 -3.43 -13.58
CA GLN A 65 -15.85 -3.47 -14.29
C GLN A 65 -16.15 -4.85 -14.90
N ILE A 66 -15.15 -5.73 -14.98
CA ILE A 66 -15.33 -7.10 -15.46
C ILE A 66 -16.08 -7.90 -14.37
N PRO A 67 -17.15 -8.63 -14.73
CA PRO A 67 -17.95 -9.37 -13.76
C PRO A 67 -17.10 -10.37 -12.98
N PHE A 68 -17.35 -10.49 -11.68
CA PHE A 68 -16.60 -11.32 -10.71
C PHE A 68 -15.15 -10.90 -10.46
N LEU A 69 -14.61 -9.93 -11.20
CA LEU A 69 -13.26 -9.49 -10.96
C LEU A 69 -13.16 -8.68 -9.67
N GLY A 70 -14.22 -7.96 -9.28
CA GLY A 70 -14.33 -7.34 -7.96
C GLY A 70 -14.22 -8.39 -6.85
N VAL A 71 -14.93 -9.51 -6.98
CA VAL A 71 -14.80 -10.63 -6.04
C VAL A 71 -13.36 -11.14 -5.97
N PHE A 72 -12.71 -11.37 -7.10
CA PHE A 72 -11.32 -11.84 -7.11
C PHE A 72 -10.35 -10.81 -6.49
N GLY A 73 -10.52 -9.53 -6.83
CA GLY A 73 -9.78 -8.43 -6.25
C GLY A 73 -9.94 -8.32 -4.74
N SER A 74 -11.16 -8.56 -4.22
CA SER A 74 -11.42 -8.56 -2.77
C SER A 74 -10.66 -9.67 -2.04
N ILE A 75 -10.57 -10.87 -2.64
CA ILE A 75 -9.81 -11.99 -2.06
C ILE A 75 -8.32 -11.67 -2.06
N ILE A 76 -7.79 -11.17 -3.18
CA ILE A 76 -6.39 -10.74 -3.28
C ILE A 76 -6.09 -9.69 -2.21
N LEU A 77 -6.95 -8.68 -2.07
CA LEU A 77 -6.73 -7.58 -1.12
C LEU A 77 -6.74 -8.06 0.33
N LEU A 78 -7.61 -9.02 0.67
CA LEU A 78 -7.63 -9.64 1.98
C LEU A 78 -6.36 -10.48 2.24
N VAL A 79 -5.88 -11.22 1.24
CA VAL A 79 -4.62 -11.96 1.32
C VAL A 79 -3.43 -11.02 1.51
N ILE A 80 -3.38 -9.90 0.77
CA ILE A 80 -2.35 -8.87 0.92
C ILE A 80 -2.38 -8.32 2.35
N SER A 81 -3.55 -7.97 2.86
CA SER A 81 -3.69 -7.45 4.22
C SER A 81 -3.13 -8.41 5.29
N ILE A 82 -3.43 -9.70 5.20
CA ILE A 82 -2.89 -10.71 6.12
C ILE A 82 -1.38 -10.91 5.90
N ARG A 83 -0.93 -10.89 4.64
CA ARG A 83 0.49 -11.01 4.30
C ARG A 83 1.31 -9.87 4.86
N LEU A 84 0.81 -8.63 4.81
CA LEU A 84 1.45 -7.44 5.39
C LEU A 84 1.68 -7.60 6.90
N LEU A 85 0.69 -8.13 7.64
CA LEU A 85 0.86 -8.46 9.06
C LEU A 85 1.94 -9.54 9.27
N GLY A 86 1.98 -10.54 8.39
CA GLY A 86 2.99 -11.59 8.41
C GLY A 86 4.41 -11.10 8.12
N ASP A 87 4.56 -10.17 7.18
CA ASP A 87 5.86 -9.59 6.81
C ASP A 87 6.37 -8.66 7.91
N ARG A 88 5.50 -7.87 8.57
CA ARG A 88 5.87 -7.13 9.80
C ARG A 88 6.38 -8.06 10.90
N SER A 89 5.70 -9.18 11.14
CA SER A 89 6.14 -10.19 12.12
C SER A 89 7.55 -10.69 11.80
N LYS A 90 7.86 -10.94 10.51
CA LYS A 90 9.21 -11.34 10.08
C LYS A 90 10.24 -10.23 10.27
N ASP A 91 9.91 -9.00 9.88
CA ASP A 91 10.83 -7.86 9.98
C ASP A 91 11.10 -7.45 11.44
N ALA A 92 10.19 -7.77 12.37
CA ALA A 92 10.41 -7.64 13.80
C ALA A 92 11.46 -8.65 14.33
N HIS A 93 11.64 -9.79 13.66
CA HIS A 93 12.65 -10.82 14.01
C HIS A 93 13.98 -10.66 13.28
N LYS A 94 14.06 -9.83 12.23
CA LYS A 94 15.32 -9.55 11.54
C LYS A 94 16.28 -8.81 12.47
N SER A 95 17.52 -9.30 12.55
CA SER A 95 18.59 -8.58 13.27
C SER A 95 18.96 -7.28 12.55
N ASP A 96 19.48 -6.30 13.29
CA ASP A 96 19.95 -5.04 12.71
C ASP A 96 20.98 -5.26 11.58
N ALA A 97 21.82 -6.30 11.70
CA ALA A 97 22.79 -6.69 10.69
C ALA A 97 22.14 -7.15 9.37
N GLU A 98 20.99 -7.84 9.43
CA GLU A 98 20.27 -8.28 8.23
C GLU A 98 19.59 -7.10 7.52
N LYS A 99 18.95 -6.21 8.29
CA LYS A 99 18.34 -4.98 7.75
C LYS A 99 19.38 -4.10 7.06
N GLN A 100 20.55 -3.97 7.68
CA GLN A 100 21.66 -3.20 7.12
C GLN A 100 22.23 -3.84 5.85
N SER A 101 22.33 -5.16 5.79
CA SER A 101 22.76 -5.88 4.57
C SER A 101 21.79 -5.69 3.40
N GLU A 102 20.47 -5.69 3.63
CA GLU A 102 19.49 -5.40 2.59
C GLU A 102 19.62 -3.97 2.07
N GLN A 103 19.84 -3.01 2.97
CA GLN A 103 20.00 -1.61 2.63
C GLN A 103 21.29 -1.36 1.83
N ASP A 104 22.41 -1.99 2.21
CA ASP A 104 23.67 -1.91 1.48
C ASP A 104 23.55 -2.46 0.05
N LYS A 105 22.81 -3.56 -0.14
CA LYS A 105 22.55 -4.12 -1.47
C LYS A 105 21.77 -3.15 -2.36
N LEU A 106 20.77 -2.46 -1.79
CA LEU A 106 19.99 -1.44 -2.51
C LEU A 106 20.85 -0.23 -2.87
N THR A 107 21.67 0.26 -1.94
CA THR A 107 22.61 1.36 -2.18
C THR A 107 23.66 0.99 -3.23
N GLN A 108 24.19 -0.22 -3.19
CA GLN A 108 25.14 -0.71 -4.20
C GLN A 108 24.49 -0.77 -5.59
N ARG A 109 23.28 -1.33 -5.72
CA ARG A 109 22.54 -1.33 -6.99
C ARG A 109 22.29 0.07 -7.54
N GLY A 110 21.92 1.01 -6.68
CA GLY A 110 21.67 2.39 -7.06
C GLY A 110 22.93 3.21 -7.38
N SER A 111 24.09 2.82 -6.83
CA SER A 111 25.37 3.49 -7.07
C SER A 111 25.90 3.37 -8.51
N ASN A 112 25.35 2.45 -9.30
CA ASN A 112 25.70 2.23 -10.71
C ASN A 112 25.22 3.36 -11.67
N GLY A 113 24.86 4.52 -11.13
CA GLY A 113 24.45 5.72 -11.88
C GLY A 113 22.95 6.03 -11.78
N ILE A 114 22.58 7.21 -12.27
CA ILE A 114 21.21 7.76 -12.15
C ILE A 114 20.17 6.80 -12.74
N TRP A 115 20.45 6.18 -13.89
CA TRP A 115 19.56 5.22 -14.53
C TRP A 115 19.34 3.95 -13.70
N ALA A 116 20.39 3.44 -13.05
CA ALA A 116 20.28 2.26 -12.18
C ALA A 116 19.49 2.57 -10.91
N SER A 117 19.72 3.73 -10.30
CA SER A 117 18.91 4.22 -9.17
C SER A 117 17.45 4.41 -9.58
N LEU A 118 17.20 5.00 -10.76
CA LEU A 118 15.84 5.23 -11.26
C LEU A 118 15.10 3.91 -11.49
N ALA A 119 15.76 2.95 -12.14
CA ALA A 119 15.19 1.62 -12.36
C ALA A 119 14.91 0.90 -11.04
N THR A 120 15.81 1.00 -10.07
CA THR A 120 15.62 0.39 -8.74
C THR A 120 14.41 1.00 -8.02
N ILE A 121 14.27 2.33 -8.06
CA ILE A 121 13.12 3.06 -7.51
C ILE A 121 11.82 2.62 -8.20
N LEU A 122 11.81 2.60 -9.53
CA LEU A 122 10.61 2.29 -10.30
C LEU A 122 10.18 0.82 -10.13
N VAL A 123 11.14 -0.11 -10.05
CA VAL A 123 10.85 -1.54 -9.82
C VAL A 123 10.35 -1.77 -8.40
N ALA A 124 10.96 -1.12 -7.41
CA ALA A 124 10.49 -1.19 -6.02
C ALA A 124 9.05 -0.66 -5.91
N ASP A 125 8.78 0.52 -6.47
CA ASP A 125 7.44 1.09 -6.46
C ASP A 125 6.44 0.25 -7.28
N ALA A 126 6.81 -0.27 -8.44
CA ALA A 126 5.92 -1.14 -9.23
C ALA A 126 5.54 -2.42 -8.47
N THR A 127 6.51 -3.05 -7.79
CA THR A 127 6.30 -4.30 -7.06
C THR A 127 5.35 -4.09 -5.89
N MET A 128 5.47 -2.97 -5.20
CA MET A 128 4.66 -2.67 -4.03
C MET A 128 3.34 -1.96 -4.35
N SER A 129 3.33 -1.09 -5.35
CA SER A 129 2.14 -0.33 -5.72
C SER A 129 1.10 -1.17 -6.43
N LEU A 130 1.44 -2.33 -7.01
CA LEU A 130 0.46 -3.24 -7.62
C LEU A 130 -0.62 -3.66 -6.60
N ASP A 131 -0.20 -3.97 -5.39
CA ASP A 131 -1.05 -4.39 -4.28
C ASP A 131 -1.89 -3.22 -3.73
N ASN A 132 -1.29 -2.02 -3.70
CA ASN A 132 -1.91 -0.79 -3.23
C ASN A 132 -2.88 -0.18 -4.27
N VAL A 133 -2.64 -0.38 -5.56
CA VAL A 133 -3.48 0.12 -6.66
C VAL A 133 -4.87 -0.50 -6.64
N LEU A 134 -4.98 -1.78 -6.30
CA LEU A 134 -6.28 -2.44 -6.17
C LEU A 134 -7.12 -1.79 -5.06
N ALA A 135 -6.50 -1.43 -3.93
CA ALA A 135 -7.16 -0.72 -2.84
C ALA A 135 -7.54 0.71 -3.22
N VAL A 136 -6.60 1.48 -3.78
CA VAL A 136 -6.81 2.89 -4.13
C VAL A 136 -7.81 3.03 -5.28
N GLY A 137 -7.75 2.16 -6.29
CA GLY A 137 -8.72 2.11 -7.38
C GLY A 137 -10.14 1.87 -6.87
N ALA A 138 -10.30 1.00 -5.88
CA ALA A 138 -11.59 0.76 -5.24
C ALA A 138 -12.09 1.95 -4.41
N LEU A 139 -11.22 2.57 -3.60
CA LEU A 139 -11.57 3.74 -2.78
C LEU A 139 -11.95 4.97 -3.60
N ALA A 140 -11.50 5.05 -4.85
CA ALA A 140 -11.85 6.14 -5.74
C ALA A 140 -13.26 6.04 -6.33
N GLU A 141 -13.97 4.91 -6.15
CA GLU A 141 -15.35 4.70 -6.64
C GLU A 141 -15.51 5.07 -8.13
N GLY A 142 -14.48 4.82 -8.95
CA GLY A 142 -14.47 5.18 -10.38
C GLY A 142 -14.19 6.65 -10.70
N ASN A 143 -14.01 7.52 -9.69
CA ASN A 143 -13.65 8.92 -9.89
C ASN A 143 -12.13 9.11 -10.02
N ILE A 144 -11.66 9.11 -11.26
CA ILE A 144 -10.24 9.28 -11.61
C ILE A 144 -9.66 10.58 -11.04
N ILE A 145 -10.46 11.65 -10.91
CA ILE A 145 -9.98 12.93 -10.37
C ILE A 145 -9.62 12.78 -8.88
N PHE A 146 -10.42 12.08 -8.09
CA PHE A 146 -10.12 11.87 -6.66
C PHE A 146 -8.90 11.00 -6.47
N LEU A 147 -8.77 9.99 -7.33
CA LEU A 147 -7.63 9.11 -7.36
C LEU A 147 -6.34 9.89 -7.62
N VAL A 148 -6.31 10.70 -8.68
CA VAL A 148 -5.12 11.48 -9.06
C VAL A 148 -4.77 12.51 -7.98
N ILE A 149 -5.75 13.24 -7.45
CA ILE A 149 -5.51 14.23 -6.39
C ILE A 149 -5.00 13.56 -5.11
N GLY A 150 -5.62 12.45 -4.69
CA GLY A 150 -5.21 11.69 -3.51
C GLY A 150 -3.80 11.13 -3.65
N LEU A 151 -3.46 10.55 -4.79
CA LEU A 151 -2.12 10.02 -5.06
C LEU A 151 -1.05 11.13 -5.12
N LEU A 152 -1.33 12.26 -5.78
CA LEU A 152 -0.41 13.39 -5.83
C LEU A 152 -0.16 13.97 -4.43
N LEU A 153 -1.23 14.13 -3.64
CA LEU A 153 -1.14 14.63 -2.27
C LEU A 153 -0.35 13.66 -1.39
N SER A 154 -0.64 12.37 -1.45
CA SER A 154 0.07 11.32 -0.71
C SER A 154 1.57 11.34 -1.00
N ILE A 155 1.95 11.38 -2.28
CA ILE A 155 3.36 11.36 -2.67
C ILE A 155 4.08 12.66 -2.30
N ALA A 156 3.41 13.82 -2.40
CA ALA A 156 3.97 15.07 -1.90
C ALA A 156 4.27 14.99 -0.39
N ILE A 157 3.35 14.42 0.39
CA ILE A 157 3.54 14.19 1.83
C ILE A 157 4.67 13.19 2.08
N LEU A 158 4.75 12.08 1.33
CA LEU A 158 5.82 11.08 1.43
C LEU A 158 7.20 11.68 1.11
N LEU A 159 7.33 12.45 0.03
CA LEU A 159 8.62 13.01 -0.37
C LEU A 159 9.18 13.99 0.68
N ILE A 160 8.31 14.74 1.35
CA ILE A 160 8.69 15.71 2.38
C ILE A 160 8.81 15.05 3.76
N GLY A 161 7.92 14.12 4.08
CA GLY A 161 7.71 13.54 5.41
C GLY A 161 8.14 12.08 5.55
N SER A 162 8.79 11.48 4.56
CA SER A 162 9.19 10.06 4.57
C SER A 162 10.02 9.66 5.78
N SER A 163 10.99 10.49 6.18
CA SER A 163 11.81 10.22 7.36
C SER A 163 10.97 10.24 8.65
N LEU A 164 10.00 11.14 8.74
CA LEU A 164 9.06 11.20 9.86
C LEU A 164 8.15 9.96 9.85
N LEU A 165 7.63 9.58 8.69
CA LEU A 165 6.70 8.46 8.55
C LEU A 165 7.36 7.12 8.85
N ALA A 166 8.59 6.91 8.37
CA ALA A 166 9.39 5.73 8.70
C ALA A 166 9.64 5.63 10.21
N ASN A 167 10.06 6.73 10.83
CA ASN A 167 10.29 6.78 12.27
C ASN A 167 9.00 6.60 13.08
N MET A 168 7.86 7.09 12.56
CA MET A 168 6.54 6.82 13.12
C MET A 168 6.16 5.35 13.00
N MET A 169 6.42 4.66 11.90
CA MET A 169 6.15 3.22 11.77
C MET A 169 7.03 2.36 12.69
N ASP A 170 8.29 2.77 12.91
CA ASP A 170 9.18 2.11 13.88
C ASP A 170 8.69 2.26 15.34
N HIS A 171 8.11 3.41 15.70
CA HIS A 171 7.64 3.69 17.06
C HIS A 171 6.14 3.43 17.30
N LEU A 172 5.32 3.46 16.24
CA LEU A 172 3.87 3.26 16.25
C LEU A 172 3.50 2.08 15.34
N PRO A 173 3.92 0.85 15.68
CA PRO A 173 3.68 -0.32 14.84
C PRO A 173 2.19 -0.68 14.69
N TRP A 174 1.30 -0.09 15.50
CA TRP A 174 -0.15 -0.22 15.35
C TRP A 174 -0.71 0.49 14.11
N LEU A 175 0.06 1.41 13.51
CA LEU A 175 -0.35 2.12 12.31
C LEU A 175 -0.55 1.14 11.13
N LEU A 176 0.30 0.10 11.05
CA LEU A 176 0.14 -0.98 10.06
C LEU A 176 -1.14 -1.78 10.30
N ASP A 177 -1.53 -2.02 11.56
CA ASP A 177 -2.78 -2.73 11.87
C ASP A 177 -3.98 -1.95 11.34
N VAL A 178 -3.96 -0.62 11.51
CA VAL A 178 -5.02 0.26 10.99
C VAL A 178 -5.08 0.20 9.47
N ALA A 179 -3.93 0.25 8.79
CA ALA A 179 -3.91 0.07 7.34
C ALA A 179 -4.46 -1.30 6.92
N CYS A 180 -4.11 -2.38 7.62
CA CYS A 180 -4.65 -3.71 7.33
C CYS A 180 -6.16 -3.78 7.55
N VAL A 181 -6.69 -3.14 8.59
CA VAL A 181 -8.14 -3.03 8.81
C VAL A 181 -8.82 -2.23 7.69
N ILE A 182 -8.21 -1.13 7.23
CA ILE A 182 -8.72 -0.35 6.09
C ILE A 182 -8.71 -1.17 4.80
N LEU A 183 -7.67 -1.98 4.56
CA LEU A 183 -7.61 -2.90 3.42
C LEU A 183 -8.70 -3.98 3.51
N ALA A 184 -8.93 -4.55 4.68
CA ALA A 184 -10.00 -5.54 4.91
C ALA A 184 -11.39 -4.93 4.68
N TRP A 185 -11.60 -3.70 5.13
CA TRP A 185 -12.82 -2.93 4.89
C TRP A 185 -13.01 -2.66 3.40
N THR A 186 -11.96 -2.20 2.72
CA THR A 186 -11.94 -1.95 1.27
C THR A 186 -12.23 -3.24 0.50
N ALA A 187 -11.66 -4.38 0.90
CA ALA A 187 -11.93 -5.67 0.28
C ALA A 187 -13.43 -6.02 0.34
N ALA A 188 -14.07 -5.82 1.49
CA ALA A 188 -15.51 -6.03 1.62
C ALA A 188 -16.33 -5.07 0.75
N HIS A 189 -15.90 -3.82 0.59
CA HIS A 189 -16.57 -2.85 -0.27
C HIS A 189 -16.47 -3.22 -1.75
N ILE A 190 -15.29 -3.68 -2.20
CA ILE A 190 -15.11 -4.20 -3.56
C ILE A 190 -16.02 -5.41 -3.79
N PHE A 191 -16.07 -6.33 -2.82
CA PHE A 191 -16.91 -7.52 -2.91
C PHE A 191 -18.40 -7.18 -3.04
N LEU A 192 -18.88 -6.25 -2.21
CA LEU A 192 -20.27 -5.80 -2.21
C LEU A 192 -20.63 -4.92 -3.42
N GLY A 193 -19.63 -4.28 -4.03
CA GLY A 193 -19.77 -3.43 -5.21
C GLY A 193 -19.74 -4.16 -6.55
N ASP A 194 -19.57 -5.49 -6.58
CA ASP A 194 -19.54 -6.24 -7.84
C ASP A 194 -20.94 -6.31 -8.48
N ASP A 195 -21.08 -5.70 -9.67
CA ASP A 195 -22.33 -5.61 -10.43
C ASP A 195 -23.01 -6.97 -10.65
N SER A 196 -22.21 -8.03 -10.75
CA SER A 196 -22.68 -9.41 -11.00
C SER A 196 -23.49 -9.98 -9.83
N LEU A 197 -23.23 -9.49 -8.61
CA LEU A 197 -23.82 -10.00 -7.38
C LEU A 197 -24.90 -9.07 -6.81
N GLN A 198 -25.17 -7.94 -7.44
CA GLN A 198 -26.15 -6.96 -6.96
C GLN A 198 -27.54 -7.56 -6.71
N ASN A 199 -27.99 -8.49 -7.56
CA ASN A 199 -29.28 -9.18 -7.37
C ASN A 199 -29.33 -10.00 -6.07
N VAL A 200 -28.21 -10.61 -5.68
CA VAL A 200 -28.08 -11.38 -4.44
C VAL A 200 -27.99 -10.45 -3.24
N PHE A 201 -27.22 -9.36 -3.35
CA PHE A 201 -27.08 -8.38 -2.28
C PHE A 201 -28.38 -7.61 -2.01
N ALA A 202 -29.16 -7.31 -3.06
CA ALA A 202 -30.49 -6.72 -2.93
C ALA A 202 -31.47 -7.65 -2.20
N ALA A 203 -31.34 -8.97 -2.39
CA ALA A 203 -32.15 -9.96 -1.68
C ALA A 203 -31.77 -10.11 -0.19
N PHE A 204 -30.52 -9.80 0.18
CA PHE A 204 -30.01 -9.93 1.55
C PHE A 204 -29.32 -8.65 2.03
N PRO A 205 -30.08 -7.60 2.43
CA PRO A 205 -29.51 -6.32 2.83
C PRO A 205 -28.55 -6.40 4.03
N TRP A 206 -28.64 -7.42 4.87
CA TRP A 206 -27.75 -7.60 6.01
C TRP A 206 -26.30 -7.93 5.61
N LEU A 207 -26.06 -8.42 4.38
CA LEU A 207 -24.70 -8.69 3.88
C LEU A 207 -23.81 -7.44 3.90
N GLN A 208 -24.41 -6.24 3.75
CA GLN A 208 -23.67 -4.98 3.77
C GLN A 208 -22.97 -4.71 5.11
N PHE A 209 -23.48 -5.28 6.21
CA PHE A 209 -22.89 -5.17 7.55
C PHE A 209 -22.03 -6.38 7.87
N ILE A 210 -22.44 -7.57 7.43
CA ILE A 210 -21.76 -8.82 7.75
C ILE A 210 -20.44 -8.96 6.97
N ALA A 211 -20.40 -8.61 5.68
CA ALA A 211 -19.19 -8.78 4.89
C ALA A 211 -18.00 -7.96 5.45
N PRO A 212 -18.14 -6.65 5.75
CA PRO A 212 -17.05 -5.90 6.36
C PRO A 212 -16.68 -6.37 7.77
N ALA A 213 -17.67 -6.80 8.57
CA ALA A 213 -17.41 -7.33 9.90
C ALA A 213 -16.58 -8.63 9.83
N ILE A 214 -16.88 -9.52 8.89
CA ILE A 214 -16.13 -10.76 8.68
C ILE A 214 -14.71 -10.47 8.20
N THR A 215 -14.52 -9.62 7.19
CA THR A 215 -13.17 -9.34 6.67
C THR A 215 -12.27 -8.70 7.74
N ILE A 216 -12.81 -7.74 8.51
CA ILE A 216 -12.10 -7.14 9.65
C ILE A 216 -11.80 -8.18 10.72
N ALA A 217 -12.77 -9.03 11.08
CA ALA A 217 -12.56 -10.07 12.09
C ALA A 217 -11.47 -11.06 11.69
N ILE A 218 -11.41 -11.45 10.41
CA ILE A 218 -10.35 -12.32 9.88
C ILE A 218 -8.98 -11.66 10.05
N VAL A 219 -8.84 -10.38 9.68
CA VAL A 219 -7.57 -9.66 9.78
C VAL A 219 -7.15 -9.44 11.23
N LEU A 220 -8.07 -9.06 12.12
CA LEU A 220 -7.77 -8.93 13.56
C LEU A 220 -7.40 -10.26 14.20
N PHE A 221 -8.06 -11.36 13.80
CA PHE A 221 -7.70 -12.70 14.27
C PHE A 221 -6.31 -13.10 13.78
N ALA A 222 -5.98 -12.82 12.52
CA ALA A 222 -4.66 -13.06 11.96
C ALA A 222 -3.57 -12.26 12.69
N ASP A 223 -3.79 -10.96 12.95
CA ASP A 223 -2.86 -10.12 13.72
C ASP A 223 -2.65 -10.68 15.13
N PHE A 224 -3.74 -11.00 15.84
CA PHE A 224 -3.67 -11.59 17.18
C PHE A 224 -2.90 -12.92 17.19
N TYR A 225 -3.15 -13.79 16.20
CA TYR A 225 -2.46 -15.07 16.07
C TYR A 225 -0.96 -14.89 15.82
N LEU A 226 -0.57 -13.98 14.92
CA LEU A 226 0.82 -13.69 14.60
C LEU A 226 1.58 -13.11 15.80
N ARG A 227 1.01 -12.13 16.50
CA ARG A 227 1.62 -11.57 17.73
C ARG A 227 1.78 -12.59 18.83
N ARG A 228 0.77 -13.45 19.02
CA ARG A 228 0.85 -14.51 20.03
C ARG A 228 1.92 -15.53 19.71
N ARG A 229 2.20 -15.78 18.42
CA ARG A 229 3.33 -16.60 17.98
C ARG A 229 4.66 -15.91 18.32
N ASP A 230 4.78 -14.62 18.03
CA ASP A 230 6.02 -13.86 18.24
C ASP A 230 6.40 -13.76 19.73
N HIS A 231 5.43 -13.59 20.63
CA HIS A 231 5.65 -13.62 22.07
C HIS A 231 6.10 -14.98 22.63
N ARG A 232 5.95 -16.08 21.90
CA ARG A 232 6.43 -17.41 22.34
C ARG A 232 7.90 -17.68 21.99
N TYR A 233 8.52 -16.82 21.18
CA TYR A 233 9.91 -16.97 20.74
C TYR A 233 10.87 -15.92 21.35
N GLN A 234 10.37 -15.05 22.23
CA GLN A 234 11.17 -14.22 23.14
C GLN A 234 11.37 -14.97 24.47
#